data_AF-A0A3A0B6G7-F1
#
_entry.id   AF-A0A3A0B6G7-F1
#
_cell.length_a   1.000
_cell.length_b   1.000
_cell.length_c   1.000
_cell.angle_alpha   90.00
_cell.angle_beta   90.00
_cell.angle_gamma   90.00
#
_symmetry.space_group_name_H-M   'P 1'
#
loop_
_entity.id
_entity.type
_entity.pdbx_description
1 polymer ?
#
loop_
_entity_poly.entity_id
_entity_poly.type
_entity_poly.pdbx_seq_one_letter_code
_entity_poly.pdbx_strand_id
1 'polypeptide(L)'
;PAIAPWEKSCGKHPTQKPLSVLTRLILASTKPNAWILDPFTGSSTTGIAANLANRRFLGIDQEEEFLTISKKRKLEIDNPKTAASFRQKIGGFNNKNELELFLFEEPKEEYKTELNLKTKNPNLRVPHSNNNE
;
A
#
# COMPACT_ATOMS: atom_id res chain seq x y z
N PRO A 1 -16.59 8.58 -11.03
CA PRO A 1 -16.35 7.55 -12.07
C PRO A 1 -16.79 6.17 -11.58
N ALA A 2 -17.31 5.32 -12.47
CA ALA A 2 -17.57 3.91 -12.16
C ALA A 2 -16.28 3.07 -12.29
N ILE A 3 -16.22 1.90 -11.65
CA ILE A 3 -15.09 0.96 -11.74
C ILE A 3 -15.05 0.35 -13.15
N ALA A 4 -13.92 0.47 -13.84
CA ALA A 4 -13.78 -0.10 -15.18
C ALA A 4 -13.62 -1.64 -15.12
N PRO A 5 -14.03 -2.40 -16.16
CA PRO A 5 -13.94 -3.86 -16.17
C PRO A 5 -12.53 -4.41 -15.94
N TRP A 6 -11.51 -3.72 -16.47
CA TRP A 6 -10.11 -4.10 -16.31
C TRP A 6 -9.60 -3.98 -14.86
N GLU A 7 -10.29 -3.23 -13.99
CA GLU A 7 -9.95 -3.12 -12.58
C GLU A 7 -10.43 -4.32 -11.75
N LYS A 8 -11.20 -5.24 -12.36
CA LYS A 8 -11.84 -6.39 -11.70
C LYS A 8 -11.24 -7.74 -12.11
N SER A 9 -10.05 -7.74 -12.71
CA SER A 9 -9.34 -8.93 -13.19
C SER A 9 -9.13 -10.00 -12.11
N CYS A 10 -8.94 -9.60 -10.85
CA CYS A 10 -8.75 -10.51 -9.72
C CYS A 10 -10.03 -10.89 -8.95
N GLY A 11 -11.22 -10.64 -9.51
CA GLY A 11 -12.50 -10.91 -8.86
C GLY A 11 -13.31 -9.63 -8.56
N LYS A 12 -14.59 -9.81 -8.22
CA LYS A 12 -15.50 -8.70 -7.89
C LYS A 12 -15.54 -8.48 -6.38
N HIS A 13 -15.17 -7.28 -5.95
CA HIS A 13 -15.46 -6.80 -4.60
C HIS A 13 -16.68 -5.85 -4.63
N PRO A 14 -17.68 -5.99 -3.74
CA PRO A 14 -18.94 -5.25 -3.82
C PRO A 14 -18.79 -3.73 -3.84
N THR A 15 -17.79 -3.21 -3.12
CA THR A 15 -17.61 -1.77 -2.86
C THR A 15 -16.25 -1.21 -3.33
N GLN A 16 -15.62 -1.87 -4.30
CA GLN A 16 -14.31 -1.44 -4.80
C GLN A 16 -14.33 0.01 -5.29
N LYS A 17 -13.38 0.83 -4.81
CA LYS A 17 -13.25 2.22 -5.28
C LYS A 17 -12.58 2.24 -6.68
N PRO A 18 -12.84 3.23 -7.54
CA PRO A 18 -12.13 3.40 -8.80
C PRO A 18 -10.67 3.82 -8.56
N LEU A 19 -9.72 3.23 -9.30
CA LEU A 19 -8.30 3.54 -9.19
C LEU A 19 -7.97 5.02 -9.46
N SER A 20 -8.64 5.66 -10.41
CA SER A 20 -8.38 7.06 -10.79
C SER A 20 -8.60 8.05 -9.64
N VAL A 21 -9.61 7.82 -8.82
CA VAL A 21 -9.92 8.69 -7.67
C VAL A 21 -8.82 8.58 -6.62
N LEU A 22 -8.43 7.36 -6.24
CA LEU A 22 -7.41 7.15 -5.21
C LEU A 22 -6.03 7.59 -5.69
N THR A 23 -5.69 7.34 -6.96
CA THR A 23 -4.42 7.78 -7.54
C THR A 23 -4.29 9.30 -7.43
N ARG A 24 -5.33 10.05 -7.79
CA ARG A 24 -5.32 11.52 -7.66
C ARG A 24 -5.13 11.98 -6.22
N LEU A 25 -5.84 11.36 -5.27
CA LEU A 25 -5.72 11.71 -3.84
C LEU A 25 -4.31 11.46 -3.30
N ILE A 26 -3.71 10.33 -3.68
CA ILE A 26 -2.34 9.96 -3.29
C ILE A 26 -1.33 10.96 -3.87
N LEU A 27 -1.42 11.26 -5.16
CA LEU A 27 -0.51 12.22 -5.81
C LEU A 27 -0.64 13.63 -5.22
N ALA A 28 -1.85 14.08 -4.91
CA ALA A 28 -2.09 15.40 -4.32
C ALA A 28 -1.62 15.51 -2.86
N SER A 29 -1.60 14.40 -2.12
CA SER A 29 -1.35 14.40 -0.67
C SER A 29 0.04 13.90 -0.28
N THR A 30 0.81 13.33 -1.22
CA THR A 30 2.05 12.63 -0.89
C THR A 30 3.17 12.85 -1.91
N LYS A 31 4.40 12.83 -1.40
CA LYS A 31 5.62 12.77 -2.22
C LYS A 31 5.88 11.34 -2.71
N PRO A 32 6.69 11.18 -3.78
CA PRO A 32 7.21 9.86 -4.18
C PRO A 32 7.79 9.09 -2.98
N ASN A 33 7.69 7.76 -3.02
CA ASN A 33 8.17 6.82 -1.98
C ASN A 33 7.48 6.89 -0.60
N ALA A 34 6.56 7.83 -0.38
CA ALA A 34 5.81 7.92 0.87
C ALA A 34 5.07 6.61 1.20
N TRP A 35 4.89 6.36 2.50
CA TRP A 35 4.04 5.28 3.00
C TRP A 35 2.58 5.71 3.02
N ILE A 36 1.73 4.86 2.44
CA ILE A 36 0.28 4.97 2.52
C ILE A 36 -0.23 3.87 3.46
N LEU A 37 -0.95 4.26 4.50
CA LEU A 37 -1.64 3.36 5.42
C LEU A 37 -3.13 3.36 5.13
N ASP A 38 -3.72 2.17 4.97
CA ASP A 38 -5.17 1.98 4.89
C ASP A 38 -5.59 0.88 5.89
N PRO A 39 -6.17 1.25 7.05
CA PRO A 39 -6.54 0.28 8.09
C PRO A 39 -7.82 -0.52 7.76
N PHE A 40 -8.47 -0.25 6.63
CA PHE A 40 -9.67 -0.95 6.15
C PHE A 40 -9.54 -1.26 4.66
N THR A 41 -8.41 -1.88 4.30
CA THR A 41 -7.95 -1.91 2.92
C THR A 41 -8.87 -2.69 1.98
N GLY A 42 -9.68 -3.61 2.49
CA GLY A 42 -10.52 -4.51 1.70
C GLY A 42 -9.72 -5.19 0.59
N SER A 43 -10.19 -5.04 -0.65
CA SER A 43 -9.53 -5.51 -1.88
C SER A 43 -8.34 -4.65 -2.37
N SER A 44 -7.83 -3.76 -1.51
CA SER A 44 -6.61 -2.97 -1.66
C SER A 44 -6.54 -2.07 -2.89
N THR A 45 -7.64 -1.47 -3.32
CA THR A 45 -7.57 -0.41 -4.36
C THR A 45 -6.61 0.71 -3.95
N THR A 46 -6.59 1.11 -2.67
CA THR A 46 -5.64 2.10 -2.14
C THR A 46 -4.19 1.66 -2.35
N GLY A 47 -3.87 0.39 -2.07
CA GLY A 47 -2.54 -0.16 -2.25
C GLY A 47 -2.13 -0.29 -3.71
N ILE A 48 -3.03 -0.74 -4.58
CA ILE A 48 -2.80 -0.79 -6.02
C ILE A 48 -2.55 0.61 -6.57
N ALA A 49 -3.35 1.61 -6.20
CA ALA A 49 -3.14 3.00 -6.60
C ALA A 49 -1.80 3.54 -6.08
N ALA A 50 -1.45 3.27 -4.82
CA ALA A 50 -0.19 3.69 -4.23
C ALA A 50 1.02 3.08 -4.98
N ASN A 51 1.01 1.78 -5.22
CA ASN A 51 2.11 1.11 -5.91
C ASN A 51 2.25 1.54 -7.37
N LEU A 52 1.14 1.71 -8.09
CA LEU A 52 1.16 2.24 -9.46
C LEU A 52 1.67 3.69 -9.50
N ALA A 53 1.48 4.43 -8.41
CA ALA A 53 2.00 5.76 -8.20
C ALA A 53 3.42 5.79 -7.61
N ASN A 54 4.18 4.70 -7.53
CA ASN A 54 5.51 4.67 -6.89
C ASN A 54 5.51 5.10 -5.40
N ARG A 55 4.47 4.71 -4.66
CA ARG A 55 4.38 4.84 -3.19
C ARG A 55 4.39 3.45 -2.53
N ARG A 56 4.82 3.42 -1.28
CA ARG A 56 4.79 2.23 -0.42
C ARG A 56 3.42 2.11 0.23
N PHE A 57 3.00 0.90 0.55
CA PHE A 57 1.65 0.66 1.06
C PHE A 57 1.64 -0.37 2.18
N LEU A 58 0.90 -0.05 3.25
CA LEU A 58 0.54 -0.97 4.32
C LEU A 58 -0.98 -0.97 4.45
N GLY A 59 -1.59 -2.13 4.17
CA GLY A 59 -3.03 -2.34 4.31
C GLY A 59 -3.32 -3.31 5.45
N ILE A 60 -4.34 -3.00 6.25
CA ILE A 60 -4.86 -3.88 7.29
C ILE A 60 -6.34 -4.12 6.97
N ASP A 61 -6.78 -5.37 7.12
CA ASP A 61 -8.19 -5.74 7.07
C ASP A 61 -8.40 -6.96 7.97
N GLN A 62 -9.61 -7.13 8.49
CA GLN A 62 -9.96 -8.29 9.33
C GLN A 62 -10.40 -9.49 8.46
N GLU A 63 -10.91 -9.23 7.25
CA GLU A 63 -11.49 -10.26 6.40
C GLU A 63 -10.40 -10.92 5.52
N GLU A 64 -10.10 -12.19 5.79
CA GLU A 64 -9.05 -12.93 5.07
C GLU A 64 -9.34 -13.08 3.56
N GLU A 65 -10.62 -13.18 3.18
CA GLU A 65 -11.02 -13.23 1.78
C GLU A 65 -10.60 -11.98 1.01
N PHE A 66 -10.74 -10.80 1.64
CA PHE A 66 -10.33 -9.54 1.04
C PHE A 66 -8.81 -9.43 0.97
N LEU A 67 -8.10 -9.88 2.01
CA LEU A 67 -6.63 -9.95 1.98
C LEU A 67 -6.13 -10.88 0.87
N THR A 68 -6.84 -11.97 0.59
CA THR A 68 -6.51 -12.90 -0.50
C THR A 68 -6.67 -12.22 -1.87
N ILE A 69 -7.75 -11.48 -2.08
CA ILE A 69 -7.94 -10.68 -3.31
C ILE A 69 -6.85 -9.62 -3.43
N SER A 70 -6.54 -8.93 -2.34
CA SER A 70 -5.50 -7.88 -2.28
C SER A 70 -4.13 -8.41 -2.66
N LYS A 71 -3.72 -9.57 -2.13
CA LYS A 71 -2.47 -10.24 -2.51
C LYS A 71 -2.43 -10.58 -4.00
N LYS A 72 -3.51 -11.12 -4.57
CA LYS A 72 -3.60 -11.44 -6.01
C LYS A 72 -3.45 -10.19 -6.87
N ARG A 73 -4.13 -9.10 -6.52
CA ARG A 73 -4.02 -7.82 -7.23
C ARG A 73 -2.61 -7.24 -7.15
N LYS A 74 -1.95 -7.39 -6.00
CA LYS A 74 -0.55 -6.96 -5.83
C LYS A 74 0.37 -7.75 -6.76
N LEU A 75 0.25 -9.07 -6.79
CA LEU A 75 1.03 -9.94 -7.68
C LEU A 75 0.78 -9.63 -9.17
N GLU A 76 -0.45 -9.30 -9.55
CA GLU A 76 -0.80 -8.92 -10.92
C GLU A 76 -0.01 -7.67 -11.39
N ILE A 77 0.12 -6.66 -10.53
CA ILE A 77 0.86 -5.43 -10.86
C ILE A 77 2.37 -5.54 -10.60
N ASP A 78 2.86 -6.62 -10.00
CA ASP A 78 4.31 -6.90 -9.94
C ASP A 78 4.88 -7.20 -11.34
N ASN A 79 4.03 -7.60 -12.29
CA ASN A 79 4.40 -7.66 -13.69
C ASN A 79 4.52 -6.23 -14.27
N PRO A 80 5.71 -5.81 -14.74
CA PRO A 80 5.92 -4.44 -15.23
C PRO A 80 5.04 -4.08 -16.44
N LYS A 81 4.73 -5.04 -17.31
CA LYS A 81 3.86 -4.82 -18.48
C LYS A 81 2.42 -4.55 -18.04
N THR A 82 1.94 -5.29 -17.05
CA THR A 82 0.60 -5.09 -16.48
C THR A 82 0.52 -3.74 -15.77
N ALA A 83 1.51 -3.41 -14.94
CA ALA A 83 1.58 -2.11 -14.26
C ALA A 83 1.60 -0.93 -15.24
N ALA A 84 2.40 -1.02 -16.32
CA ALA A 84 2.42 -0.01 -17.37
C ALA A 84 1.06 0.11 -18.08
N SER A 85 0.42 -1.02 -18.40
CA SER A 85 -0.92 -1.03 -18.98
C SER A 85 -1.95 -0.34 -18.07
N PHE A 86 -1.87 -0.59 -16.76
CA PHE A 86 -2.78 0.01 -15.78
C PHE A 86 -2.56 1.51 -15.69
N ARG A 87 -1.31 1.97 -15.56
CA ARG A 87 -0.97 3.41 -15.54
C ARG A 87 -1.54 4.15 -16.75
N GLN A 88 -1.42 3.58 -17.95
CA GLN A 88 -1.97 4.18 -19.18
C GLN A 88 -3.51 4.25 -19.21
N LYS A 89 -4.18 3.36 -18.46
CA LYS A 89 -5.65 3.29 -18.38
C LYS A 89 -6.22 4.12 -17.23
N ILE A 90 -5.40 4.56 -16.28
CA ILE A 90 -5.84 5.46 -15.20
C ILE A 90 -6.19 6.81 -15.82
N GLY A 91 -7.49 7.12 -15.87
CA GLY A 91 -7.99 8.40 -16.36
C GLY A 91 -7.92 9.52 -15.32
N GLY A 92 -8.35 10.72 -15.73
CA GLY A 92 -8.38 11.89 -14.86
C GLY A 92 -7.11 12.75 -14.90
N PHE A 93 -6.31 12.59 -15.95
CA PHE A 93 -5.14 13.41 -16.26
C PHE A 93 -5.35 14.12 -17.60
N ASN A 94 -4.74 15.30 -17.76
CA ASN A 94 -4.84 16.15 -18.95
C ASN A 94 -4.24 15.46 -20.19
N ASN A 95 -3.21 14.65 -20.00
CA ASN A 95 -2.63 13.80 -21.04
C ASN A 95 -1.98 12.55 -20.42
N LYS A 96 -1.59 11.59 -21.27
CA LYS A 96 -1.01 10.31 -20.84
C LYS A 96 0.36 10.45 -20.13
N ASN A 97 1.07 11.54 -20.37
CA ASN A 97 2.41 11.77 -19.84
C ASN A 97 2.39 12.51 -18.49
N GLU A 98 1.27 13.13 -18.11
CA GLU A 98 1.14 13.87 -16.85
C GLU A 98 1.32 12.93 -15.65
N LEU A 99 0.75 11.73 -15.69
CA LEU A 99 1.00 10.72 -14.66
C LEU A 99 2.48 10.33 -14.61
N GLU A 100 3.14 10.10 -15.75
CA GLU A 100 4.57 9.78 -15.79
C GLU A 100 5.42 10.89 -15.19
N LEU A 101 5.07 12.16 -15.44
CA LEU A 101 5.75 13.30 -14.84
C LEU A 101 5.68 13.27 -13.30
N PHE A 102 4.52 12.90 -12.73
CA PHE A 102 4.37 12.72 -11.27
C PHE A 102 5.16 11.52 -10.69
N LEU A 103 5.62 10.61 -11.54
CA LEU A 103 6.43 9.46 -11.16
C LEU A 103 7.93 9.75 -11.25
N PHE A 104 8.34 10.67 -12.12
CA PHE A 104 9.73 11.08 -12.31
C PHE A 104 10.15 12.15 -11.31
N GLU A 105 10.52 11.71 -10.11
CA GLU A 105 11.56 12.34 -9.28
C GLU A 105 12.01 11.29 -8.24
N GLU A 106 13.21 10.73 -8.43
CA GLU A 106 13.80 9.74 -7.51
C GLU A 106 14.61 10.44 -6.41
N PRO A 107 14.16 10.43 -5.14
CA PRO A 107 15.06 10.63 -4.02
C PRO A 107 15.80 9.32 -3.69
N LYS A 108 17.11 9.40 -3.48
CA LYS A 108 17.91 8.31 -2.91
C LYS A 108 17.48 8.08 -1.46
N GLU A 109 16.91 6.91 -1.15
CA GLU A 109 16.57 6.57 0.24
C GLU A 109 17.75 5.93 0.96
N GLU A 110 18.14 6.54 2.08
CA GLU A 110 19.08 6.02 3.05
C GLU A 110 18.28 5.64 4.31
N TYR A 111 18.02 4.34 4.47
CA TYR A 111 17.25 3.85 5.62
C TYR A 111 18.16 3.76 6.86
N LYS A 112 17.93 4.62 7.85
CA LYS A 112 18.44 4.38 9.21
C LYS A 112 17.51 3.42 9.93
N THR A 113 18.05 2.32 10.42
CA THR A 113 17.36 1.33 11.25
C THR A 113 17.15 1.88 12.66
N GLU A 114 16.35 2.94 12.82
CA GLU A 114 15.96 3.44 14.14
C GLU A 114 14.66 2.77 14.61
N LEU A 115 14.68 1.43 14.66
CA LEU A 115 13.80 0.69 15.57
C LEU A 115 14.69 -0.12 16.51
N ASN A 116 15.30 0.57 17.47
CA ASN A 116 15.82 -0.06 18.67
C ASN A 116 14.63 -0.51 19.54
N LEU A 117 13.93 -1.56 19.10
CA LEU A 117 13.14 -2.39 19.98
C LEU A 117 14.14 -3.10 20.89
N LYS A 118 14.48 -2.46 22.02
CA LYS A 118 15.21 -3.12 23.11
C LYS A 118 14.40 -4.36 23.47
N THR A 119 14.89 -5.53 23.09
CA THR A 119 14.43 -6.80 23.62
C THR A 119 14.49 -6.69 25.14
N LYS A 120 13.32 -6.71 25.81
CA LYS A 120 13.29 -6.84 27.27
C LYS A 120 14.01 -8.14 27.61
N ASN A 121 15.11 -7.98 28.31
CA ASN A 121 16.06 -8.99 28.76
C ASN A 121 15.34 -10.21 29.39
N PRO A 122 15.60 -11.46 28.96
CA PRO A 122 14.91 -12.66 29.49
C PRO A 122 15.31 -13.07 30.92
N ASN A 123 16.04 -12.23 31.66
CA ASN A 123 16.62 -12.56 32.97
C ASN A 123 16.03 -11.77 34.16
N LEU A 124 14.77 -11.32 34.10
CA LEU A 124 14.07 -10.88 35.31
C LEU A 124 13.64 -12.11 36.14
N ARG A 125 14.57 -12.61 36.97
CA ARG A 125 14.21 -13.48 38.10
C ARG A 125 13.34 -12.68 39.06
N VAL A 126 12.14 -13.19 39.32
CA VAL A 126 11.23 -12.70 40.35
C VAL A 126 11.90 -12.92 41.71
N PRO A 127 12.07 -11.89 42.57
CA PRO A 127 12.59 -12.12 43.91
C PRO A 127 11.53 -12.84 44.74
N HIS A 128 11.87 -14.02 45.26
CA HIS A 128 11.16 -14.61 46.40
C HIS A 128 11.48 -13.77 47.64
N SER A 129 10.46 -13.19 48.27
CA SER A 129 10.57 -12.62 49.62
C SER A 129 10.57 -13.77 50.63
N ASN A 130 11.75 -14.09 51.17
CA ASN A 130 11.87 -14.88 52.39
C ASN A 130 11.78 -13.95 53.60
N ASN A 131 10.87 -14.31 54.51
CA ASN A 131 10.79 -13.82 55.89
C ASN A 131 12.06 -14.20 56.68
N ASN A 132 12.47 -13.32 57.60
CA ASN A 132 13.01 -13.58 58.95
C ASN A 132 14.09 -12.55 59.33
N GLU A 133 13.73 -11.58 60.17
CA GLU A 133 14.26 -11.32 61.53
C GLU A 133 13.73 -9.97 62.04
#